data_AF-A0A536SXL7-F1
#
_entry.id   AF-A0A536SXL7-F1
#
_cell.length_a   1.000
_cell.length_b   1.000
_cell.length_c   1.000
_cell.angle_alpha   90.00
_cell.angle_beta   90.00
_cell.angle_gamma   90.00
#
_symmetry.space_group_name_H-M   'P 1'
#
loop_
_entity.id
_entity.type
_entity.pdbx_description
1 polymer ?
#
loop_
_entity_poly.entity_id
_entity_poly.type
_entity_poly.pdbx_seq_one_letter_code
_entity_poly.pdbx_strand_id
1 'polypeptide(L)' 'FFGIMFTGHPDLRRILTDYGFVGHPFRKDFPLSGHVEMRYDPEQGRVIYQPVSIEPREVVPRIIREDNYADSE' A
#
# COMPACT_ATOMS: atom_id res chain seq x y z
N PHE A 1 9.60 -4.51 6.55
CA PHE A 1 8.28 -5.04 6.15
C PHE A 1 7.16 -4.69 7.10
N PHE A 2 7.27 -5.03 8.38
CA PHE A 2 6.19 -4.83 9.37
C PHE A 2 6.42 -3.65 10.33
N GLY A 3 7.64 -3.12 10.43
CA GLY A 3 7.98 -2.07 11.40
C GLY A 3 8.31 -2.57 12.80
N ILE A 4 8.57 -3.86 12.95
CA ILE A 4 8.98 -4.46 14.22
C ILE A 4 10.46 -4.13 14.47
N MET A 5 10.76 -3.60 15.65
CA MET A 5 12.12 -3.30 16.09
C MET A 5 12.73 -4.52 16.78
N PHE A 6 13.95 -4.90 16.38
CA PHE A 6 14.70 -6.01 16.98
C PHE A 6 15.82 -5.46 17.85
N THR A 7 15.70 -5.65 19.17
CA THR A 7 16.72 -5.23 20.13
C THR A 7 17.99 -6.06 19.98
N GLY A 8 19.15 -5.40 19.96
CA GLY A 8 20.45 -6.07 19.85
C GLY A 8 20.93 -6.37 18.42
N HIS A 9 20.15 -6.01 17.40
CA HIS A 9 20.59 -6.13 16.01
C HIS A 9 21.56 -4.98 15.65
N PRO A 10 22.79 -5.26 15.15
CA PRO A 10 23.82 -4.23 14.96
C PRO A 10 23.53 -3.27 13.80
N ASP A 11 22.78 -3.71 12.77
CA ASP A 11 22.48 -2.91 11.58
C ASP A 11 21.03 -3.15 11.12
N LEU A 12 20.07 -2.72 11.93
CA LEU A 12 18.66 -2.87 11.58
C LEU A 12 18.24 -1.78 10.59
N ARG A 13 18.36 -2.10 9.30
CA ARG A 13 17.94 -1.22 8.20
C ARG A 13 17.08 -1.95 7.17
N ARG A 14 16.59 -1.17 6.21
CA ARG A 14 15.73 -1.66 5.12
C ARG A 14 16.57 -2.42 4.09
N ILE A 15 15.98 -3.45 3.47
CA ILE A 15 16.66 -4.30 2.47
C ILE A 15 15.88 -4.50 1.17
N LEU A 16 14.54 -4.63 1.17
CA LEU A 16 13.75 -4.80 -0.07
C LEU A 16 12.91 -3.59 -0.47
N THR A 17 12.83 -2.55 0.39
CA THR A 17 12.15 -1.32 0.03
C THR A 17 13.15 -0.32 -0.54
N ASP A 18 12.69 0.52 -1.44
CA ASP A 18 13.46 1.68 -1.90
C ASP A 18 13.94 2.56 -0.73
N TYR A 19 15.03 3.29 -0.95
CA TYR A 19 15.70 4.10 0.05
C TYR A 19 14.77 5.20 0.59
N GLY A 20 13.99 5.84 -0.29
CA GLY A 20 13.04 6.91 0.06
C GLY A 20 11.67 6.41 0.55
N PHE A 21 11.45 5.10 0.64
CA PHE A 21 10.13 4.54 0.92
C PHE A 21 9.57 4.99 2.29
N VAL A 22 8.29 5.28 2.39
CA VAL A 22 7.66 5.64 3.67
C VAL A 22 6.58 4.62 4.02
N GLY A 23 6.76 3.94 5.16
CA GLY A 23 5.82 2.95 5.68
C GLY A 23 6.34 1.51 5.70
N HIS A 24 5.40 0.59 5.91
CA HIS A 24 5.66 -0.83 6.14
C HIS A 24 4.66 -1.66 5.31
N PRO A 25 5.09 -2.20 4.14
CA PRO A 25 4.17 -2.72 3.12
C PRO A 25 3.24 -3.85 3.57
N PHE A 26 3.61 -4.62 4.58
CA PHE A 26 2.83 -5.78 5.04
C PHE A 26 1.95 -5.49 6.26
N ARG A 27 1.76 -4.22 6.62
CA ARG A 27 0.71 -3.87 7.57
C ARG A 27 -0.65 -3.87 6.87
N LYS A 28 -1.70 -4.27 7.58
CA LYS A 28 -3.06 -4.39 7.02
C LYS A 28 -3.67 -3.05 6.60
N ASP A 29 -3.19 -1.95 7.17
CA ASP A 29 -3.59 -0.58 6.84
C ASP A 29 -2.83 -0.01 5.62
N PHE A 30 -1.83 -0.71 5.11
CA PHE A 30 -1.06 -0.25 3.95
C PHE A 30 -1.75 -0.68 2.64
N PRO A 31 -2.00 0.26 1.70
CA PRO A 31 -2.65 -0.07 0.43
C PRO A 31 -1.74 -0.92 -0.47
N LEU A 32 -2.33 -1.86 -1.22
CA LEU A 32 -1.58 -2.75 -2.12
C LEU A 32 -0.75 -1.99 -3.17
N SER A 33 -1.33 -0.94 -3.76
CA SER A 33 -0.66 -0.10 -4.76
C SER A 33 0.38 0.85 -4.17
N GLY A 34 0.43 0.98 -2.84
CA GLY A 34 1.24 2.00 -2.17
C GLY A 34 0.67 3.41 -2.30
N HIS A 35 1.46 4.40 -1.87
CA HIS A 35 1.08 5.81 -1.89
C HIS A 35 1.74 6.59 -3.01
N VAL A 36 2.90 6.11 -3.50
CA VAL A 36 3.69 6.79 -4.54
C VAL A 36 4.06 5.82 -5.66
N GLU A 37 4.13 6.36 -6.87
CA GLU A 37 4.64 5.71 -8.07
C GLU A 37 5.82 6.50 -8.64
N MET A 38 6.67 5.82 -9.41
CA MET A 38 7.82 6.45 -10.07
C MET A 38 7.51 6.66 -11.56
N ARG A 39 7.80 7.85 -12.08
CA ARG A 39 7.85 8.09 -13.54
C ARG A 39 9.09 8.87 -13.93
N TYR A 40 9.50 8.76 -15.19
CA TYR A 40 10.50 9.66 -15.75
C TYR A 40 9.88 11.01 -16.13
N ASP A 41 10.53 12.10 -15.73
CA ASP A 41 10.19 13.44 -16.15
C ASP A 41 11.24 13.95 -17.16
N PRO A 42 10.89 14.09 -18.45
CA PRO A 42 11.83 14.54 -19.48
C PRO A 42 12.26 16.00 -19.32
N GLU A 43 11.45 16.86 -18.69
CA GLU A 43 11.81 18.27 -18.46
C GLU A 43 12.88 18.40 -17.38
N GLN A 44 12.79 17.56 -16.35
CA GLN A 44 13.75 17.52 -15.24
C GLN A 44 14.92 16.55 -15.49
N GLY A 45 14.84 15.70 -16.52
CA GLY A 45 15.84 14.70 -16.85
C GLY A 45 16.06 13.64 -15.77
N ARG A 46 15.03 13.31 -14.98
CA ARG A 46 15.16 12.41 -13.82
C ARG A 46 13.90 11.60 -13.54
N VAL A 47 14.06 10.52 -12.77
CA VAL A 47 12.92 9.79 -12.18
C VAL A 47 12.37 10.59 -11.01
N ILE A 48 11.05 10.80 -11.00
CA ILE A 48 10.32 11.50 -9.94
C ILE A 48 9.35 10.55 -9.25
N TYR A 49 9.04 10.87 -7.99
CA TYR A 49 7.99 10.22 -7.22
C TYR A 49 6.73 11.09 -7.29
N GLN A 50 5.58 10.49 -7.58
CA GLN A 50 4.29 11.17 -7.59
C GLN A 50 3.22 10.30 -6.89
N PRO A 51 2.09 10.87 -6.45
CA PRO A 51 0.99 10.07 -5.91
C PRO A 51 0.49 9.03 -6.93
N VAL A 52 0.14 7.84 -6.43
CA VAL A 52 -0.38 6.74 -7.28
C VAL A 52 -1.64 7.17 -8.01
N SER A 53 -1.70 6.94 -9.32
CA SER A 53 -2.89 7.25 -10.14
C SER A 53 -3.83 6.06 -10.35
N ILE A 54 -3.50 4.89 -9.80
CA ILE A 54 -4.23 3.64 -10.00
C ILE A 54 -5.51 3.63 -9.15
N GLU A 55 -6.65 3.48 -9.81
CA GLU A 55 -7.92 3.25 -9.11
C GLU A 55 -8.04 1.78 -8.64
N PRO A 56 -8.46 1.52 -7.39
CA PRO A 56 -8.67 0.17 -6.90
C PRO A 56 -9.79 -0.52 -7.70
N ARG A 57 -9.47 -1.67 -8.29
CA ARG A 57 -10.48 -2.54 -8.91
C ARG A 57 -11.09 -3.46 -7.84
N GLU A 58 -12.34 -3.20 -7.49
CA GLU A 58 -13.12 -4.13 -6.67
C GLU A 58 -13.61 -5.30 -7.52
N VAL A 59 -13.05 -6.49 -7.30
CA VAL A 59 -13.45 -7.72 -8.01
C VAL A 59 -14.61 -8.44 -7.28
N VAL A 60 -14.83 -8.11 -6.00
CA VAL A 60 -15.89 -8.72 -5.21
C VAL A 60 -17.25 -8.19 -5.66
N PRO A 61 -18.21 -9.06 -5.99
CA PRO A 61 -19.57 -8.60 -6.27
C PRO A 61 -20.13 -7.98 -4.98
N ARG A 62 -20.69 -6.77 -5.08
CA ARG A 62 -21.41 -6.15 -3.97
C ARG A 62 -22.62 -7.03 -3.63
N ILE A 63 -22.54 -7.78 -2.55
CA ILE A 63 -23.68 -8.54 -2.03
C ILE A 63 -24.61 -7.54 -1.35
N ILE A 64 -25.63 -7.07 -2.06
CA ILE A 64 -26.74 -6.32 -1.48
C ILE A 64 -27.67 -7.35 -0.85
N ARG A 65 -27.73 -7.36 0.49
CA ARG A 65 -28.74 -8.12 1.22
C ARG A 65 -29.95 -7.22 1.40
N GLU A 66 -31.14 -7.76 1.21
CA GLU A 66 -32.38 -7.05 1.55
C GLU A 66 -32.44 -6.81 3.07
N ASP A 67 -33.12 -5.75 3.50
CA ASP A 67 -33.17 -5.35 4.91
C ASP A 67 -33.68 -6.47 5.83
N ASN A 68 -34.53 -7.36 5.30
CA ASN A 68 -35.14 -8.48 6.04
C ASN A 68 -34.43 -9.83 5.82
N TYR A 69 -33.22 -9.85 5.24
CA TYR A 69 -32.53 -11.10 4.85
C TYR A 69 -32.24 -12.07 6.02
N ALA A 70 -32.24 -11.57 7.26
CA ALA A 70 -32.01 -12.36 8.47
C ALA A 70 -33.22 -12.40 9.41
N ASP A 71 -34.37 -11.85 9.00
CA ASP A 71 -35.58 -11.92 9.81
C ASP A 71 -36.15 -13.35 9.72
N SER A 72 -36.05 -14.09 10.82
CA SER A 72 -36.94 -15.22 11.07
C SER A 72 -38.31 -14.66 11.41
N GLU A 73 -39.37 -15.14 10.75
CA GLU A 73 -40.77 -14.89 11.15
C GLU A 73 -40.97 -14.89 12.67
#